data_AF-A0A3N5KG55-F1
#
_entry.id   AF-A0A3N5KG55-F1
#
_cell.length_a   1.000
_cell.length_b   1.000
_cell.length_c   1.000
_cell.angle_alpha   90.00
_cell.angle_beta   90.00
_cell.angle_gamma   90.00
#
_symmetry.space_group_name_H-M   'P 1'
#
loop_
_entity.id
_entity.type
_entity.pdbx_description
1 polymer ?
#
loop_
_entity_poly.entity_id
_entity_poly.type
_entity_poly.pdbx_seq_one_letter_code
_entity_poly.pdbx_strand_id
1 'polypeptide(L)'
;MATDGIVGFYLETTNFGATAAFWTSLGYEKQFETDHLSGQFTHPNGGPYLFIAERPGPELETHLILWVADSQSFDPGRAPEYAKPFTPEHWGVVEATVLDPDARPVSLQAPLPEGVSAPAGH
;
A
#
# COMPACT_ATOMS: atom_id res chain seq x y z
N MET A 1 20.48 2.03 1.88
CA MET A 1 19.59 0.90 2.23
C MET A 1 18.57 0.78 1.11
N ALA A 2 18.03 -0.41 0.83
CA ALA A 2 17.13 -0.59 -0.31
C ALA A 2 15.72 -0.02 -0.07
N THR A 3 15.27 0.01 1.19
CA THR A 3 13.98 0.57 1.62
C THR A 3 14.16 1.35 2.92
N ASP A 4 13.19 2.21 3.24
CA ASP A 4 13.12 3.00 4.48
C ASP A 4 12.23 2.34 5.56
N GLY A 5 11.80 1.10 5.32
CA GLY A 5 10.98 0.30 6.25
C GLY A 5 9.51 0.24 5.86
N ILE A 6 8.72 -0.39 6.76
CA ILE A 6 7.27 -0.58 6.59
C ILE A 6 6.57 0.73 6.90
N VAL A 7 5.80 1.24 5.94
CA VAL A 7 4.99 2.46 6.09
C VAL A 7 3.51 2.17 6.15
N GLY A 8 3.06 1.06 5.57
CA GLY A 8 1.66 0.70 5.54
C GLY A 8 1.40 -0.80 5.48
N PHE A 9 0.13 -1.15 5.70
CA PHE A 9 -0.41 -2.49 5.50
C PHE A 9 -1.68 -2.38 4.65
N TYR A 10 -1.69 -3.07 3.52
CA TYR A 10 -2.87 -3.19 2.67
C TYR A 10 -3.73 -4.35 3.16
N LEU A 11 -5.03 -4.11 3.29
CA LEU A 11 -6.00 -5.13 3.68
C LEU A 11 -7.22 -5.08 2.78
N GLU A 12 -7.52 -6.18 2.12
CA GLU A 12 -8.80 -6.36 1.46
C GLU A 12 -9.85 -6.87 2.44
N THR A 13 -11.09 -6.48 2.20
CA THR A 13 -12.25 -6.96 2.94
C THR A 13 -13.45 -7.14 2.03
N THR A 14 -14.42 -7.95 2.42
CA THR A 14 -15.73 -8.03 1.76
C THR A 14 -16.75 -7.05 2.35
N ASN A 15 -16.41 -6.34 3.43
CA ASN A 15 -17.27 -5.34 4.05
C ASN A 15 -16.43 -4.25 4.73
N PHE A 16 -16.26 -3.13 4.02
CA PHE A 16 -15.50 -1.97 4.47
C PHE A 16 -16.09 -1.37 5.73
N GLY A 17 -17.40 -1.18 5.79
CA GLY A 17 -18.06 -0.56 6.95
C GLY A 17 -17.81 -1.34 8.24
N ALA A 18 -17.97 -2.66 8.21
CA ALA A 18 -17.70 -3.53 9.36
C ALA A 18 -16.22 -3.55 9.74
N THR A 19 -15.32 -3.58 8.76
CA THR A 19 -13.87 -3.63 8.98
C THR A 19 -13.35 -2.29 9.54
N ALA A 20 -13.83 -1.17 9.00
CA ALA A 20 -13.54 0.16 9.50
C ALA A 20 -14.01 0.33 10.95
N ALA A 21 -15.22 -0.13 11.29
CA ALA A 21 -15.72 -0.12 12.65
C ALA A 21 -14.86 -0.96 13.60
N PHE A 22 -14.42 -2.15 13.16
CA PHE A 22 -13.51 -3.01 13.91
C PHE A 22 -12.18 -2.29 14.22
N TRP A 23 -11.47 -1.76 13.23
CA TRP A 23 -10.19 -1.07 13.46
C TRP A 23 -10.34 0.20 14.29
N THR A 24 -11.44 0.95 14.09
CA THR A 24 -11.76 2.11 14.93
C THR A 24 -11.94 1.70 16.39
N SER A 25 -12.60 0.56 16.66
CA SER A 25 -12.75 0.03 18.03
C SER A 25 -11.43 -0.34 18.70
N LEU A 26 -10.37 -0.59 17.91
CA LEU A 26 -9.01 -0.86 18.39
C LEU A 26 -8.16 0.42 18.56
N GLY A 27 -8.73 1.60 18.32
CA GLY A 27 -8.06 2.89 18.50
C GLY A 27 -7.43 3.48 17.23
N TYR A 28 -7.69 2.90 16.06
CA TYR A 28 -7.30 3.53 14.79
C TYR A 28 -8.26 4.66 14.41
N GLU A 29 -7.73 5.70 13.80
CA GLU A 29 -8.46 6.86 13.33
C GLU A 29 -8.46 6.90 11.81
N LYS A 30 -9.65 7.07 11.23
CA LYS A 30 -9.82 7.26 9.79
C LYS A 30 -9.20 8.59 9.37
N GLN A 31 -8.25 8.53 8.45
CA GLN A 31 -7.62 9.72 7.85
C GLN A 31 -8.41 10.20 6.64
N PHE A 32 -8.80 9.27 5.77
CA PHE A 32 -9.70 9.53 4.65
C PHE A 32 -10.42 8.26 4.21
N GLU A 33 -11.50 8.46 3.46
CA GLU A 33 -12.25 7.42 2.76
C GLU A 33 -12.45 7.89 1.32
N THR A 34 -12.33 6.96 0.38
CA THR A 34 -12.60 7.18 -1.04
C THR A 34 -14.07 6.87 -1.33
N ASP A 35 -14.57 7.29 -2.48
CA ASP A 35 -15.88 6.91 -2.99
C ASP A 35 -15.96 5.45 -3.49
N HIS A 36 -14.86 4.69 -3.39
CA HIS A 36 -14.71 3.32 -3.84
C HIS A 36 -14.60 2.30 -2.70
N LEU A 37 -15.25 2.57 -1.56
CA LEU A 37 -15.27 1.68 -0.37
C LEU A 37 -13.86 1.30 0.10
N SER A 38 -12.95 2.28 0.10
CA SER A 38 -11.60 2.13 0.63
C SER A 38 -11.18 3.34 1.45
N GLY A 39 -10.18 3.20 2.31
CA GLY A 39 -9.73 4.31 3.14
C GLY A 39 -8.47 4.00 3.92
N GLN A 40 -7.81 5.06 4.38
CA GLN A 40 -6.60 4.98 5.19
C GLN A 40 -6.91 5.27 6.66
N PHE A 41 -6.31 4.48 7.54
CA PHE A 41 -6.41 4.60 8.98
C PHE A 41 -5.02 4.65 9.60
N THR A 42 -4.86 5.40 10.68
CA THR A 42 -3.60 5.48 11.44
C THR A 42 -3.89 5.31 12.92
N HIS A 43 -2.90 4.86 13.68
CA HIS A 43 -3.01 4.80 15.13
C HIS A 43 -2.33 6.04 15.75
N PRO A 44 -2.95 6.75 16.71
CA PRO A 44 -2.38 7.97 17.30
C PRO A 44 -1.00 7.79 17.96
N ASN A 45 -0.70 6.58 18.44
CA ASN A 45 0.62 6.24 19.01
C ASN A 45 1.69 5.95 17.92
N GLY A 46 1.39 6.17 16.65
CA GLY A 46 2.29 5.91 15.52
C GLY A 46 2.25 4.46 15.03
N GLY A 47 3.18 4.14 14.13
CA GLY A 47 3.25 2.87 13.40
C GLY A 47 2.77 2.98 11.96
N PRO A 48 2.80 1.87 11.20
CA PRO A 48 2.31 1.84 9.82
C PRO A 48 0.83 2.22 9.73
N TYR A 49 0.45 2.87 8.62
CA TYR A 49 -0.96 3.07 8.31
C TYR A 49 -1.64 1.75 7.88
N LEU A 50 -2.95 1.69 7.96
CA LEU A 50 -3.76 0.64 7.33
C LEU A 50 -4.46 1.24 6.13
N PHE A 51 -4.33 0.63 4.95
CA PHE A 51 -5.16 0.94 3.80
C PHE A 51 -6.13 -0.22 3.59
N ILE A 52 -7.41 0.04 3.80
CA ILE A 52 -8.46 -0.98 3.74
C ILE A 52 -9.24 -0.76 2.44
N ALA A 53 -9.42 -1.81 1.64
CA ALA A 53 -10.18 -1.74 0.40
C ALA A 53 -11.23 -2.86 0.33
N GLU A 54 -12.47 -2.52 0.01
CA GLU A 54 -13.48 -3.55 -0.27
C GLU A 54 -13.24 -4.20 -1.63
N ARG A 55 -13.24 -5.54 -1.67
CA ARG A 55 -13.18 -6.32 -2.90
C ARG A 55 -14.27 -7.38 -2.94
N PRO A 56 -14.83 -7.66 -4.12
CA PRO A 56 -15.69 -8.81 -4.31
C PRO A 56 -14.84 -10.08 -4.36
N GLY A 57 -15.18 -11.09 -3.55
CA GLY A 57 -14.58 -12.41 -3.65
C GLY A 57 -14.25 -13.02 -2.29
N PRO A 58 -14.10 -14.36 -2.23
CA PRO A 58 -13.71 -15.05 -1.00
C PRO A 58 -12.21 -14.95 -0.72
N GLU A 59 -11.40 -14.67 -1.74
CA GLU A 59 -9.95 -14.54 -1.65
C GLU A 59 -9.62 -13.07 -1.40
N LEU A 60 -9.24 -12.76 -0.16
CA LEU A 60 -8.83 -11.42 0.26
C LEU A 60 -7.31 -11.37 0.38
N GLU A 61 -6.72 -10.32 -0.16
CA GLU A 61 -5.28 -10.08 -0.06
C GLU A 61 -4.93 -9.22 1.16
N THR A 62 -3.77 -9.50 1.76
CA THR A 62 -3.10 -8.56 2.67
C THR A 62 -1.63 -8.53 2.36
N HIS A 63 -1.01 -7.34 2.39
CA HIS A 63 0.43 -7.21 2.17
C HIS A 63 1.03 -5.97 2.84
N LEU A 64 2.34 -6.01 3.06
CA LEU A 64 3.12 -4.88 3.56
C LEU A 64 3.38 -3.87 2.44
N ILE A 65 3.41 -2.59 2.82
CA ILE A 65 3.83 -1.48 1.97
C ILE A 65 5.13 -0.94 2.54
N LEU A 66 6.20 -1.02 1.74
CA LEU A 66 7.53 -0.49 2.07
C LEU A 66 7.77 0.81 1.32
N TRP A 67 8.46 1.74 1.96
CA TRP A 67 8.91 2.96 1.28
C TRP A 67 10.29 2.78 0.65
N VAL A 68 10.45 3.30 -0.55
CA VAL A 68 11.70 3.37 -1.30
C VAL A 68 11.99 4.85 -1.56
N ALA A 69 13.20 5.30 -1.24
CA ALA A 69 13.59 6.70 -1.38
C ALA A 69 13.53 7.18 -2.84
N ASP A 70 13.95 6.34 -3.79
CA ASP A 70 13.92 6.61 -5.23
C ASP A 70 13.75 5.29 -6.00
N SER A 71 12.71 5.20 -6.82
CA SER A 71 12.43 4.03 -7.64
C SER A 71 13.43 3.81 -8.77
N GLN A 72 14.10 4.88 -9.26
CA GLN A 72 15.03 4.80 -10.37
C GLN A 72 16.41 4.27 -9.96
N SER A 73 16.74 4.37 -8.67
CA SER A 73 17.98 3.86 -8.08
C SER A 73 17.77 2.68 -7.13
N PHE A 74 16.57 2.07 -7.14
CA PHE A 74 16.25 0.91 -6.31
C PHE A 74 17.10 -0.31 -6.70
N ASP A 75 18.13 -0.57 -5.90
CA ASP A 75 19.09 -1.66 -6.08
C ASP A 75 19.24 -2.48 -4.78
N PRO A 76 18.31 -3.41 -4.49
CA PRO A 76 18.39 -4.28 -3.33
C PRO A 76 19.51 -5.32 -3.49
N GLY A 77 20.12 -5.73 -2.38
CA GLY A 77 21.22 -6.72 -2.38
C GLY A 77 20.85 -8.11 -2.94
N ARG A 78 19.56 -8.37 -3.16
CA ARG A 78 19.04 -9.52 -3.93
C ARG A 78 18.02 -8.99 -4.92
N ALA A 79 18.16 -9.37 -6.19
CA ALA A 79 17.18 -9.05 -7.22
C ALA A 79 15.77 -9.58 -6.83
N PRO A 80 14.75 -8.73 -6.77
CA PRO A 80 13.40 -9.13 -6.42
C PRO A 80 12.69 -9.74 -7.62
N GLU A 81 11.73 -10.61 -7.36
CA GLU A 81 10.77 -11.07 -8.35
C GLU A 81 9.64 -10.04 -8.44
N TYR A 82 9.50 -9.37 -9.58
CA TYR A 82 8.43 -8.40 -9.79
C TYR A 82 7.16 -9.10 -10.31
N ALA A 83 6.08 -9.01 -9.53
CA ALA A 83 4.74 -9.27 -10.02
C ALA A 83 4.21 -8.09 -10.85
N LYS A 84 4.57 -6.87 -10.46
CA LYS A 84 4.29 -5.62 -11.18
C LYS A 84 5.49 -4.67 -11.07
N PRO A 85 6.03 -4.12 -12.18
CA PRO A 85 7.11 -3.15 -12.13
C PRO A 85 6.64 -1.80 -11.56
N PHE A 86 7.57 -0.90 -11.24
CA PHE A 86 7.23 0.46 -10.80
C PHE A 86 6.40 1.18 -11.87
N THR A 87 5.19 1.59 -11.50
CA THR A 87 4.29 2.41 -12.34
C THR A 87 3.72 3.58 -11.53
N PRO A 88 3.55 4.76 -12.14
CA PRO A 88 2.84 5.88 -11.50
C PRO A 88 1.39 5.52 -11.18
N GLU A 89 0.97 5.84 -9.96
CA GLU A 89 -0.38 5.58 -9.46
C GLU A 89 -1.14 6.88 -9.19
N HIS A 90 -2.46 6.83 -9.31
CA HIS A 90 -3.32 8.02 -9.21
C HIS A 90 -3.31 8.68 -7.83
N TRP A 91 -2.83 7.98 -6.79
CA TRP A 91 -2.63 8.51 -5.44
C TRP A 91 -1.26 9.16 -5.21
N GLY A 92 -0.49 9.44 -6.28
CA GLY A 92 0.66 10.34 -6.21
C GLY A 92 2.00 9.69 -5.85
N VAL A 93 2.15 8.40 -6.09
CA VAL A 93 3.41 7.65 -5.91
C VAL A 93 3.71 6.86 -7.17
N VAL A 94 4.93 6.34 -7.29
CA VAL A 94 5.19 5.16 -8.13
C VAL A 94 5.15 3.92 -7.25
N GLU A 95 4.48 2.87 -7.72
CA GLU A 95 4.31 1.63 -6.99
C GLU A 95 4.77 0.43 -7.82
N ALA A 96 5.48 -0.49 -7.18
CA ALA A 96 5.75 -1.84 -7.70
C ALA A 96 5.21 -2.89 -6.73
N THR A 97 4.96 -4.09 -7.25
CA THR A 97 4.66 -5.27 -6.44
C THR A 97 5.74 -6.31 -6.66
N VAL A 98 6.40 -6.72 -5.58
CA VAL A 98 7.39 -7.79 -5.57
C VAL A 98 6.91 -8.98 -4.77
N LEU A 99 7.48 -10.15 -5.03
CA LEU A 99 7.17 -11.40 -4.32
C LEU A 99 8.31 -11.78 -3.37
N ASP A 100 7.93 -12.16 -2.15
CA ASP A 100 8.85 -12.80 -1.21
C ASP A 100 9.13 -14.27 -1.62
N PRO A 101 10.05 -14.99 -0.95
CA PRO A 101 10.36 -16.39 -1.29
C PRO A 101 9.19 -17.37 -1.26
N ASP A 102 8.09 -17.02 -0.58
CA ASP A 102 6.88 -17.82 -0.45
C ASP A 102 5.75 -17.29 -1.36
N ALA A 103 6.10 -16.46 -2.36
CA ALA A 103 5.18 -15.81 -3.28
C ALA A 103 4.17 -14.85 -2.61
N ARG A 104 4.48 -14.32 -1.42
CA ARG A 104 3.65 -13.29 -0.78
C ARG A 104 3.92 -11.93 -1.44
N PRO A 105 2.88 -11.17 -1.81
CA PRO A 105 3.07 -9.84 -2.35
C PRO A 105 3.61 -8.88 -1.28
N VAL A 106 4.45 -7.95 -1.74
CA VAL A 106 4.93 -6.79 -0.99
C VAL A 106 4.88 -5.59 -1.93
N SER A 107 4.21 -4.51 -1.51
CA SER A 107 4.17 -3.26 -2.27
C SER A 107 5.40 -2.41 -1.94
N LEU A 108 6.03 -1.85 -2.98
CA LEU A 108 7.11 -0.87 -2.88
C LEU A 108 6.57 0.45 -3.41
N GLN A 109 6.52 1.47 -2.56
CA GLN A 109 6.12 2.82 -2.94
C GLN A 109 7.29 3.78 -2.88
N ALA A 110 7.39 4.67 -3.86
CA ALA A 110 8.39 5.74 -3.88
C ALA A 110 7.75 7.06 -4.34
N PRO A 111 8.42 8.21 -4.11
CA PRO A 111 8.01 9.47 -4.72
C PRO A 111 7.87 9.35 -6.24
N LEU A 112 6.95 10.10 -6.84
CA LEU A 112 6.94 10.29 -8.29
C LEU A 112 8.30 10.88 -8.74
N PRO A 113 8.96 10.31 -9.77
CA PRO A 113 10.15 10.91 -10.33
C PRO A 113 9.87 12.32 -10.87
N GLU A 114 10.92 13.16 -10.91
CA GLU A 114 10.79 14.52 -11.43
C GLU A 114 10.22 14.52 -12.85
N GLY A 115 9.20 15.35 -13.09
CA GLY A 115 8.52 15.46 -14.38
C GLY A 115 7.52 14.35 -14.70
N VAL A 116 7.29 13.38 -13.79
CA VAL A 116 6.26 12.35 -13.94
C VAL A 116 5.01 12.74 -13.17
N SER A 117 3.87 12.78 -13.86
CA SER A 117 2.56 13.02 -13.24
C SER A 117 1.84 11.71 -12.95
N ALA A 118 1.10 11.68 -11.84
CA ALA A 118 0.15 10.62 -11.56
C ALA A 118 -0.92 10.54 -12.67
N PRO A 119 -1.37 9.33 -13.05
CA PRO A 119 -2.53 9.17 -13.91
C PRO A 119 -3.78 9.77 -13.24
N ALA A 120 -4.76 10.19 -14.06
CA ALA A 120 -6.04 10.65 -13.53
C ALA A 120 -6.75 9.51 -12.77
N GLY A 121 -7.31 9.81 -11.60
CA GLY A 121 -8.17 8.87 -10.88
C GLY A 121 -9.46 8.59 -11.66
N HIS A 122 -9.94 7.34 -11.57
CA HIS A 122 -11.20 6.89 -12.18
C HIS A 122 -12.37 6.98 -11.22
#